data_AF-A0A9W5IUZ9-F1
#
_entry.id   AF-A0A9W5IUZ9-F1
#
_cell.length_a   1.000
_cell.length_b   1.000
_cell.length_c   1.000
_cell.angle_alpha   90.00
_cell.angle_beta   90.00
_cell.angle_gamma   90.00
#
_symmetry.space_group_name_H-M   'P 1'
#
loop_
_entity.id
_entity.type
_entity.pdbx_description
1 polymer ?
#
loop_
_entity_poly.entity_id
_entity_poly.type
_entity_poly.pdbx_seq_one_letter_code
_entity_poly.pdbx_strand_id
1 'polypeptide(L)' 'MTEVRNSCSAVAIGGVVGNGGAGVKSDDNLEKAEQKALAACSEYSDKCVIKYSGCSRHPDYRVD' A
#
# COMPACT_ATOMS: atom_id res chain seq x y z
N MET A 1 13.07 -16.32 -8.41
CA MET A 1 11.83 -15.86 -9.08
C MET A 1 11.14 -14.93 -8.12
N THR A 2 11.03 -13.65 -8.44
CA THR A 2 10.52 -12.62 -7.55
C THR A 2 9.02 -12.84 -7.34
N GLU A 3 8.65 -13.35 -6.18
CA GLU A 3 7.27 -13.67 -5.81
C GLU A 3 6.46 -12.41 -5.48
N VAL A 4 6.26 -11.53 -6.47
CA VAL A 4 5.20 -10.52 -6.39
C VAL A 4 3.86 -11.18 -6.78
N ARG A 5 3.60 -12.38 -6.24
CA ARG A 5 2.46 -13.25 -6.56
C ARG A 5 1.32 -12.89 -5.62
N ASN A 6 0.14 -12.59 -6.17
CA ASN A 6 -1.11 -12.40 -5.42
C ASN A 6 -1.09 -11.37 -4.29
N SER A 7 -0.25 -10.34 -4.40
CA SER A 7 -0.17 -9.31 -3.37
C SER A 7 -1.15 -8.16 -3.61
N CYS A 8 -1.49 -7.52 -2.51
CA CYS A 8 -2.17 -6.25 -2.45
C CYS A 8 -1.16 -5.13 -2.20
N SER A 9 -1.43 -3.97 -2.76
CA SER A 9 -0.61 -2.78 -2.60
C SER A 9 -1.51 -1.61 -2.27
N ALA A 10 -1.01 -0.69 -1.46
CA ALA A 10 -1.68 0.55 -1.14
C ALA A 10 -0.70 1.73 -1.16
N VAL A 11 -1.25 2.89 -1.51
CA VAL A 11 -0.56 4.17 -1.60
C VAL A 11 -1.31 5.16 -0.72
N ALA A 12 -0.65 5.61 0.34
CA ALA A 12 -1.09 6.70 1.18
C ALA A 12 -0.33 7.98 0.82
N ILE A 13 -1.04 9.10 0.73
CA ILE A 13 -0.46 10.43 0.55
C ILE A 13 -1.11 11.37 1.57
N GLY A 14 -0.30 12.19 2.21
CA GLY A 14 -0.76 13.15 3.22
C GLY A 14 0.04 14.45 3.23
N GLY A 15 -0.53 15.48 3.84
CA GLY A 15 0.11 16.79 3.99
C GLY A 15 -0.06 17.70 2.78
N VAL A 16 0.84 18.68 2.66
CA VAL A 16 0.79 19.72 1.61
C VAL A 16 1.97 19.59 0.66
N VAL A 17 1.83 20.11 -0.56
CA VAL A 17 2.94 20.12 -1.54
C VAL A 17 4.16 20.81 -0.91
N GLY A 18 5.29 20.10 -0.88
CA GLY A 18 6.55 20.56 -0.27
C GLY A 18 6.77 20.15 1.18
N ASN A 19 5.74 19.71 1.90
CA ASN A 19 5.85 19.15 3.26
C ASN A 19 4.77 18.08 3.49
N GLY A 20 4.81 17.05 2.65
CA GLY A 20 3.85 15.95 2.64
C GLY A 20 4.54 14.61 2.84
N GLY A 21 3.77 13.63 3.30
CA GLY A 21 4.18 12.24 3.46
C GLY A 21 3.62 11.37 2.35
N ALA A 22 4.40 10.36 1.94
CA ALA A 22 3.95 9.32 1.04
C ALA A 22 4.37 7.96 1.58
N GLY A 23 3.44 7.00 1.54
CA GLY A 23 3.68 5.63 1.95
C GLY A 23 3.17 4.67 0.88
N VAL A 24 4.06 3.85 0.32
CA VAL A 24 3.70 2.79 -0.63
C VAL A 24 4.15 1.46 -0.04
N LYS A 25 3.18 0.58 0.24
CA LYS A 25 3.45 -0.73 0.87
C LYS A 25 2.56 -1.80 0.27
N SER A 26 3.05 -3.04 0.36
CA SER A 26 2.37 -4.23 -0.11
C SER A 26 2.22 -5.27 0.99
N ASP A 27 1.19 -6.10 0.88
CA ASP A 27 0.86 -7.23 1.74
C ASP A 27 -0.08 -8.19 0.99
N ASP A 28 -0.16 -9.45 1.37
CA ASP A 28 -1.10 -10.40 0.75
C ASP A 28 -2.58 -10.09 1.10
N ASN A 29 -2.79 -9.28 2.13
CA ASN A 29 -4.07 -8.76 2.56
C ASN A 29 -4.19 -7.24 2.28
N LEU A 30 -5.29 -6.82 1.66
CA LEU A 30 -5.52 -5.41 1.28
C LEU A 30 -5.53 -4.46 2.48
N GLU A 31 -6.22 -4.84 3.56
CA GLU A 31 -6.33 -4.01 4.76
C GLU A 31 -4.97 -3.82 5.42
N LYS A 32 -4.15 -4.89 5.46
CA LYS A 32 -2.77 -4.79 5.96
C LYS A 32 -1.90 -3.91 5.06
N ALA A 33 -2.07 -4.00 3.74
CA ALA A 33 -1.35 -3.12 2.81
C ALA A 33 -1.72 -1.65 3.05
N GLU A 34 -3.00 -1.35 3.26
CA GLU A 34 -3.49 -0.01 3.59
C GLU A 34 -2.96 0.50 4.94
N GLN A 35 -3.03 -0.31 6.00
CA GLN A 35 -2.50 0.04 7.32
C GLN A 35 -0.99 0.33 7.25
N LYS A 36 -0.23 -0.49 6.53
CA LYS A 36 1.21 -0.28 6.32
C LYS A 36 1.50 0.99 5.52
N ALA A 37 0.71 1.27 4.49
CA ALA A 37 0.86 2.48 3.68
C ALA A 37 0.57 3.74 4.51
N LEU A 38 -0.50 3.73 5.32
CA LEU A 38 -0.82 4.82 6.24
C LEU A 38 0.27 5.02 7.28
N ALA A 39 0.74 3.95 7.93
CA ALA A 39 1.81 4.03 8.92
C ALA A 39 3.09 4.65 8.32
N ALA A 40 3.51 4.18 7.14
CA ALA A 40 4.68 4.73 6.44
C ALA A 40 4.49 6.20 6.03
N CYS A 41 3.28 6.59 5.64
CA CYS A 41 2.99 7.98 5.34
C CYS A 41 3.00 8.85 6.62
N SER A 42 2.48 8.32 7.74
CA SER A 42 2.37 9.02 9.02
C SER A 42 3.71 9.28 9.71
N GLU A 43 4.79 8.62 9.31
CA GLU A 43 6.16 9.00 9.70
C GLU A 43 6.54 10.42 9.22
N TYR A 44 5.85 10.92 8.18
CA TYR A 44 6.17 12.18 7.53
C TYR A 44 5.01 13.18 7.51
N SER A 45 3.77 12.74 7.78
CA SER A 45 2.60 13.63 7.81
C SER A 45 1.44 13.10 8.65
N ASP A 46 0.86 13.96 9.49
CA ASP A 46 -0.28 13.58 10.36
C ASP A 46 -1.59 13.34 9.60
N LYS A 47 -1.69 13.73 8.33
CA LYS A 47 -2.94 13.70 7.54
C LYS A 47 -2.83 12.82 6.30
N CYS A 48 -2.55 11.55 6.51
CA CYS A 48 -2.43 10.57 5.44
C CYS A 48 -3.79 9.97 5.04
N VAL A 49 -4.03 9.89 3.73
CA VAL A 49 -5.21 9.22 3.16
C VAL A 49 -4.78 8.25 2.07
N ILE A 50 -5.48 7.12 1.96
CA ILE A 50 -5.29 6.18 0.86
C ILE A 50 -5.77 6.84 -0.43
N LYS A 51 -4.89 6.91 -1.43
CA LYS A 51 -5.21 7.38 -2.78
C LYS A 51 -5.47 6.24 -3.74
N TYR A 52 -4.81 5.11 -3.51
CA TYR A 52 -4.97 3.91 -4.30
C TYR A 52 -4.71 2.70 -3.43
N SER A 53 -5.56 1.68 -3.55
CA SER A 53 -5.30 0.37 -2.98
C SER A 53 -5.92 -0.70 -3.89
N GLY A 54 -5.27 -1.85 -3.99
CA GLY A 54 -5.76 -2.92 -4.83
C GLY A 54 -4.88 -4.16 -4.80
N CYS A 55 -5.48 -5.29 -5.14
CA CYS A 55 -4.79 -6.57 -5.24
C CYS A 55 -4.65 -6.97 -6.70
N SER A 56 -3.45 -7.38 -7.08
CA SER A 56 -3.22 -8.03 -8.36
C SER A 56 -3.09 -9.52 -8.11
N ARG A 57 -4.09 -10.29 -8.55
CA ARG A 57 -4.10 -11.75 -8.46
C ARG A 57 -4.18 -12.32 -9.86
N HIS A 58 -3.13 -13.03 -10.27
CA HIS A 58 -3.16 -13.73 -11.54
C HIS A 58 -3.85 -15.09 -11.32
N PRO A 59 -4.82 -15.47 -12.17
CA PRO A 59 -5.54 -16.75 -12.02
C PRO A 59 -4.61 -17.97 -12.11
N ASP A 60 -3.45 -17.86 -12.76
CA ASP A 60 -2.45 -18.92 -12.86
C ASP A 60 -1.62 -19.14 -11.58
N TYR A 61 -1.78 -18.27 -10.56
CA TYR A 61 -1.10 -18.39 -9.27
C TYR A 61 -2.05 -18.85 -8.16
N ARG A 62 -3.06 -19.66 -8.48
CA ARG A 62 -3.91 -20.30 -7.46
C ARG A 62 -3.02 -21.13 -6.53
N VAL A 63 -3.15 -20.89 -5.23
CA VAL A 63 -2.55 -21.71 -4.19
C VAL A 63 -3.48 -22.91 -4.03
N ASP A 64 -3.02 -24.10 -4.44
CA ASP A 64 -3.62 -25.37 -4.07
C ASP A 64 -3.46 -25.63 -2.56
#